data_AF-A0A2G6EQS7-F1
#
_entry.id   AF-A0A2G6EQS7-F1
#
_cell.length_a   1.000
_cell.length_b   1.000
_cell.length_c   1.000
_cell.angle_alpha   90.00
_cell.angle_beta   90.00
_cell.angle_gamma   90.00
#
_symmetry.space_group_name_H-M   'P 1'
#
loop_
_entity.id
_entity.type
_entity.pdbx_description
1 polymer ?
#
loop_
_entity_poly.entity_id
_entity_poly.type
_entity_poly.pdbx_seq_one_letter_code
_entity_poly.pdbx_strand_id
1 'polypeptide(L)'
;MTLFAAKLSLLQIFGVNAFIFIFSLLGSNLRHSAIYWGFPPWLETLIISPAQHQLHHQYRYSRYNYGGALAIWDALFGSLKKSRDATKSTRFGIATDEMANYNSLIKLLTSPFRELVQKYKVYFRHWR
;
A
#
# COMPACT_ATOMS: atom_id res chain seq x y z
N MET A 1 1.67 -33.56 7.72
CA MET A 1 1.62 -32.70 6.51
C MET A 1 1.93 -31.27 6.94
N THR A 2 3.16 -30.81 6.75
CA THR A 2 3.52 -29.43 7.06
C THR A 2 2.98 -28.53 5.96
N LEU A 3 2.16 -27.54 6.32
CA LEU A 3 1.56 -26.54 5.41
C LEU A 3 2.59 -25.61 4.72
N PHE A 4 3.87 -25.92 4.83
CA PHE A 4 5.00 -25.20 4.24
C PHE A 4 6.11 -26.14 3.76
N ALA A 5 5.77 -27.36 3.32
CA ALA A 5 6.72 -28.22 2.61
C ALA A 5 7.08 -27.56 1.27
N ALA A 6 8.11 -26.72 1.29
CA ALA A 6 8.60 -25.97 0.16
C ALA A 6 9.15 -26.92 -0.93
N LYS A 7 8.28 -27.38 -1.84
CA LYS A 7 8.70 -27.77 -3.18
C LYS A 7 8.99 -26.49 -3.96
N LEU A 8 10.23 -26.03 -3.80
CA LEU A 8 10.82 -24.98 -4.60
C LEU A 8 10.99 -25.47 -6.04
N SER A 9 10.18 -24.94 -6.95
CA SER A 9 10.64 -24.33 -8.21
C SER A 9 9.48 -23.98 -9.14
N LEU A 10 9.61 -22.85 -9.82
CA LEU A 10 9.37 -22.76 -11.27
C LEU A 10 10.29 -21.71 -11.92
N LEU A 11 10.81 -20.75 -11.15
CA LEU A 11 11.86 -19.83 -11.57
C LEU A 11 12.59 -19.40 -10.28
N GLN A 12 13.66 -20.09 -9.89
CA GLN A 12 14.41 -19.78 -8.67
C GLN A 12 15.74 -19.12 -9.05
N ILE A 13 16.10 -18.02 -8.40
CA ILE A 13 17.40 -17.34 -8.58
C ILE A 13 18.04 -17.28 -7.19
N PHE A 14 19.19 -17.95 -7.01
CA PHE A 14 19.90 -18.08 -5.72
C PHE A 14 19.04 -18.58 -4.54
N GLY A 15 18.08 -19.47 -4.78
CA GLY A 15 17.21 -20.01 -3.73
C GLY A 15 15.97 -19.16 -3.42
N VAL A 16 15.88 -17.95 -3.97
CA VAL A 16 14.71 -17.07 -3.85
C VAL A 16 13.83 -17.22 -5.09
N ASN A 17 12.51 -17.18 -4.92
CA ASN A 17 11.57 -17.17 -6.04
C ASN A 17 11.86 -15.95 -6.94
N ALA A 18 11.98 -16.13 -8.25
CA ALA A 18 12.33 -15.07 -9.19
C ALA A 18 11.32 -13.91 -9.16
N PHE A 19 10.04 -14.17 -8.88
CA PHE A 19 9.06 -13.11 -8.65
C PHE A 19 9.46 -12.23 -7.47
N ILE A 20 9.81 -12.85 -6.33
CA ILE A 20 10.29 -12.12 -5.14
C ILE A 20 11.61 -11.41 -5.46
N PHE A 21 12.52 -12.06 -6.19
CA PHE A 21 13.79 -11.48 -6.58
C PHE A 21 13.61 -10.23 -7.47
N ILE A 22 12.79 -10.31 -8.52
CA ILE A 22 12.48 -9.21 -9.42
C ILE A 22 11.72 -8.10 -8.67
N PHE A 23 10.75 -8.47 -7.83
CA PHE A 23 10.02 -7.51 -7.00
C PHE A 23 10.95 -6.78 -6.01
N SER A 24 11.90 -7.49 -5.41
CA SER A 24 12.90 -6.87 -4.52
C SER A 24 13.88 -5.99 -5.28
N LEU A 25 14.36 -6.44 -6.45
CA LEU A 25 15.32 -5.69 -7.25
C LEU A 25 14.70 -4.42 -7.85
N LEU A 26 13.55 -4.55 -8.51
CA LEU A 26 12.90 -3.45 -9.23
C LEU A 26 11.88 -2.74 -8.36
N GLY A 27 10.95 -3.48 -7.75
CA GLY A 27 9.86 -2.91 -6.96
C GLY A 27 10.35 -2.24 -5.67
N SER A 28 11.23 -2.87 -4.90
CA SER A 28 11.67 -2.35 -3.60
C SER A 28 12.61 -1.15 -3.71
N ASN A 29 13.53 -1.17 -4.67
CA ASN A 29 14.45 -0.06 -4.87
C ASN A 29 13.76 1.13 -5.54
N LEU A 30 12.99 0.92 -6.61
CA LEU A 30 12.42 2.03 -7.37
C LEU A 30 11.34 2.78 -6.59
N ARG A 31 10.56 2.09 -5.74
CA ARG A 31 9.51 2.74 -4.94
C ARG A 31 10.03 3.69 -3.86
N HIS A 32 11.30 3.57 -3.45
CA HIS A 32 11.97 4.48 -2.51
C HIS A 32 13.01 5.38 -3.20
N SER A 33 13.09 5.33 -4.53
CA SER A 33 13.86 6.29 -5.31
C SER A 33 13.05 7.55 -5.60
N ALA A 34 13.70 8.60 -6.11
CA ALA A 34 13.01 9.79 -6.61
C ALA A 34 12.29 9.59 -7.96
N ILE A 35 12.46 8.42 -8.60
CA ILE A 35 11.92 8.13 -9.91
C ILE A 35 10.43 7.83 -9.77
N TYR A 36 9.59 8.73 -10.27
CA TYR A 36 8.14 8.56 -10.27
C TYR A 36 7.73 7.72 -11.49
N TRP A 37 7.68 6.41 -11.32
CA TRP A 37 7.37 5.48 -12.40
C TRP A 37 6.07 4.72 -12.13
N GLY A 38 5.04 5.03 -12.94
CA GLY A 38 3.76 4.33 -12.94
C GLY A 38 3.74 3.17 -13.93
N PHE A 39 2.82 2.24 -13.71
CA PHE A 39 2.54 1.16 -14.65
C PHE A 39 1.29 1.49 -15.49
N PRO A 40 1.02 0.75 -16.58
CA PRO A 40 -0.24 0.85 -17.29
C PRO A 40 -1.45 0.69 -16.33
N PRO A 41 -2.54 1.44 -16.53
CA PRO A 41 -3.65 1.53 -15.57
C PRO A 41 -4.33 0.20 -15.19
N TRP A 42 -4.31 -0.78 -16.08
CA TRP A 42 -4.84 -2.12 -15.79
C TRP A 42 -3.90 -2.88 -14.85
N LEU A 43 -2.58 -2.74 -15.04
CA LEU A 43 -1.57 -3.40 -14.22
C LEU A 43 -1.53 -2.80 -12.81
N GLU A 44 -1.70 -1.48 -12.69
CA GLU A 44 -1.85 -0.78 -11.40
C GLU A 44 -3.10 -1.22 -10.60
N THR A 45 -4.02 -1.97 -11.20
CA THR A 45 -5.16 -2.59 -10.50
C THR A 45 -4.79 -3.93 -9.86
N LEU A 46 -3.68 -4.55 -10.29
CA LEU A 46 -3.22 -5.85 -9.83
C LEU A 46 -1.95 -5.74 -8.97
N ILE A 47 -0.97 -4.96 -9.41
CA ILE A 47 0.36 -4.80 -8.80
C ILE A 47 0.61 -3.32 -8.50
N ILE A 48 1.17 -3.02 -7.34
CA ILE A 48 1.54 -1.67 -6.92
C ILE A 48 2.77 -1.19 -7.71
N SER A 49 2.61 -0.11 -8.46
CA SER A 49 3.74 0.56 -9.13
C SER A 49 4.59 1.38 -8.14
N PRO A 50 5.87 1.67 -8.48
CA PRO A 50 6.69 2.60 -7.70
C PRO A 50 5.98 3.94 -7.44
N ALA A 51 5.27 4.47 -8.44
CA ALA A 51 4.48 5.69 -8.30
C ALA A 51 3.29 5.52 -7.35
N GLN A 52 2.54 4.41 -7.38
CA GLN A 52 1.43 4.17 -6.44
C GLN A 52 1.90 4.13 -4.98
N HIS A 53 3.06 3.51 -4.72
CA HIS A 53 3.69 3.51 -3.40
C HIS A 53 4.16 4.91 -3.01
N GLN A 54 4.76 5.68 -3.92
CA GLN A 54 5.12 7.08 -3.63
C GLN A 54 3.90 7.94 -3.32
N LEU A 55 2.78 7.74 -4.03
CA LEU A 55 1.52 8.42 -3.75
C LEU A 55 1.00 8.09 -2.34
N HIS A 56 1.11 6.83 -1.89
CA HIS A 56 0.78 6.45 -0.52
C HIS A 56 1.58 7.26 0.52
N HIS A 57 2.82 7.64 0.23
CA HIS A 57 3.60 8.49 1.14
C HIS A 57 3.30 10.00 0.99
N GLN A 58 2.56 10.41 -0.04
CA GLN A 58 2.16 11.81 -0.22
C GLN A 58 1.00 12.17 0.69
N TYR A 59 1.07 13.35 1.27
CA TYR A 59 0.05 13.90 2.19
C TYR A 59 -1.38 13.76 1.66
N ARG A 60 -1.59 14.03 0.37
CA ARG A 60 -2.93 14.02 -0.23
C ARG A 60 -3.51 12.61 -0.44
N TYR A 61 -2.66 11.60 -0.57
CA TYR A 61 -3.08 10.24 -0.93
C TYR A 61 -2.63 9.20 0.11
N SER A 62 -2.31 9.63 1.34
CA SER A 62 -1.88 8.77 2.45
C SER A 62 -2.86 7.67 2.82
N ARG A 63 -4.14 7.86 2.47
CA ARG A 63 -5.22 6.91 2.72
C ARG A 63 -5.54 5.98 1.54
N TYR A 64 -4.67 5.93 0.53
CA TYR A 64 -4.80 5.08 -0.66
C TYR A 64 -3.58 4.17 -0.82
N ASN A 65 -3.72 3.12 -1.63
CA ASN A 65 -2.65 2.18 -2.01
C ASN A 65 -1.93 1.56 -0.80
N TYR A 66 -2.67 0.95 0.12
CA TYR A 66 -2.11 0.28 1.30
C TYR A 66 -1.36 -1.02 0.99
N GLY A 67 -1.63 -1.61 -0.17
CA GLY A 67 -0.93 -2.81 -0.64
C GLY A 67 0.57 -2.58 -0.75
N GLY A 68 1.37 -3.53 -0.24
CA GLY A 68 2.83 -3.47 -0.40
C GLY A 68 3.32 -3.92 -1.79
N ALA A 69 2.66 -4.93 -2.36
CA ALA A 69 3.00 -5.49 -3.68
C ALA A 69 1.78 -5.65 -4.57
N LEU A 70 0.65 -6.09 -4.00
CA LEU A 70 -0.58 -6.37 -4.72
C LEU A 70 -1.58 -5.23 -4.50
N ALA A 71 -2.02 -4.63 -5.61
CA ALA A 71 -3.02 -3.55 -5.63
C ALA A 71 -4.46 -4.09 -5.65
N ILE A 72 -4.64 -5.40 -5.84
CA ILE A 72 -5.96 -6.04 -5.88
C ILE A 72 -6.77 -5.79 -4.61
N TRP A 73 -6.11 -5.76 -3.45
CA TRP A 73 -6.77 -5.47 -2.18
C TRP A 73 -7.31 -4.05 -2.13
N ASP A 74 -6.51 -3.09 -2.58
CA ASP A 74 -6.95 -1.70 -2.69
C ASP A 74 -8.11 -1.53 -3.66
N ALA A 75 -8.13 -2.30 -4.76
CA ALA A 75 -9.23 -2.30 -5.70
C ALA A 75 -10.52 -2.85 -5.07
N LEU A 76 -10.41 -3.99 -4.35
CA LEU A 76 -11.54 -4.65 -3.69
C LEU A 76 -12.13 -3.83 -2.55
N PHE A 77 -11.30 -3.12 -1.79
CA PHE A 77 -11.73 -2.33 -0.63
C PHE A 77 -11.86 -0.83 -0.91
N GLY A 78 -11.70 -0.40 -2.17
CA GLY A 78 -11.93 0.98 -2.59
C GLY A 78 -10.86 1.99 -2.16
N SER A 79 -9.65 1.53 -1.80
CA SER A 79 -8.49 2.37 -1.50
C SER A 79 -7.50 2.49 -2.66
N LEU A 80 -7.86 2.03 -3.87
CA LEU A 80 -6.98 2.12 -5.03
C LEU A 80 -6.91 3.55 -5.59
N LYS A 81 -5.70 4.07 -5.75
CA LYS A 81 -5.42 5.31 -6.49
C LYS A 81 -4.35 5.05 -7.56
N LYS A 82 -4.77 5.06 -8.83
CA LYS A 82 -3.86 4.90 -9.98
C LYS A 82 -2.97 6.13 -10.14
N SER A 83 -1.73 5.91 -10.55
CA SER A 83 -0.71 6.95 -10.61
C SER A 83 -1.01 8.03 -11.64
N ARG A 84 -1.64 7.66 -12.76
CA ARG A 84 -2.07 8.59 -13.82
C ARG A 84 -3.20 9.53 -13.41
N ASP A 85 -4.00 9.15 -12.41
CA ASP A 85 -5.18 9.89 -11.97
C ASP A 85 -4.86 10.80 -10.77
N ALA A 86 -3.58 10.90 -10.39
CA ALA A 86 -3.10 11.63 -9.24
C ALA A 86 -2.20 12.80 -9.66
N THR A 87 -2.43 13.96 -9.07
CA THR A 87 -1.50 15.08 -9.16
C THR A 87 -0.29 14.81 -8.25
N LYS A 88 0.90 14.67 -8.83
CA LYS A 88 2.14 14.49 -8.07
C LYS A 88 2.38 15.69 -7.15
N SER A 89 2.69 15.42 -5.88
CA SER A 89 3.09 16.43 -4.89
C SER A 89 4.47 16.10 -4.32
N THR A 90 5.20 17.13 -3.91
CA THR A 90 6.46 16.98 -3.16
C THR A 90 6.25 16.91 -1.64
N ARG A 91 5.01 17.11 -1.16
CA ARG A 91 4.70 17.06 0.27
C ARG A 91 4.41 15.63 0.71
N PHE A 92 5.34 15.06 1.46
CA PHE A 92 5.25 13.74 2.08
C PHE A 92 4.76 13.80 3.53
N GLY A 93 4.26 12.68 4.03
CA GLY A 93 3.82 12.51 5.41
C GLY A 93 2.30 12.46 5.56
N ILE A 94 1.84 12.44 6.81
CA ILE A 94 0.42 12.44 7.19
C ILE A 94 -0.02 13.83 7.64
N ALA A 95 -1.32 14.02 7.85
CA ALA A 95 -1.83 15.29 8.31
C ALA A 95 -1.33 15.63 9.73
N THR A 96 -1.02 16.91 9.97
CA THR A 96 -0.40 17.34 11.24
C THR A 96 -1.31 17.09 12.45
N ASP A 97 -2.62 17.20 12.24
CA ASP A 97 -3.66 16.84 13.20
C ASP A 97 -3.75 15.31 13.43
N GLU A 98 -3.47 14.50 12.40
CA GLU A 98 -3.41 13.04 12.52
C GLU A 98 -2.18 12.57 13.31
N MET A 99 -1.05 13.29 13.28
CA MET A 99 0.18 12.89 13.98
C MET A 99 -0.02 12.67 15.49
N ALA A 100 -0.97 13.38 16.11
CA ALA A 100 -1.32 13.19 17.53
C ALA A 100 -1.84 11.77 17.84
N ASN A 101 -2.36 11.06 16.84
CA ASN A 101 -2.83 9.68 16.93
C ASN A 101 -1.71 8.64 16.72
N TYR A 102 -0.48 9.07 16.46
CA TYR A 102 0.64 8.19 16.12
C TYR A 102 1.90 8.47 16.97
N ASN A 103 1.76 9.19 18.10
CA ASN A 103 2.87 9.64 18.93
C ASN A 103 3.25 8.71 20.11
N SER A 104 2.65 7.52 20.19
CA SER A 104 3.04 6.49 21.18
C SER A 104 2.80 5.09 20.62
N LEU A 105 3.52 4.10 21.15
CA LEU A 105 3.40 2.71 20.74
C LEU A 105 1.95 2.20 20.87
N ILE A 106 1.31 2.49 22.01
CA ILE A 106 -0.08 2.07 22.25
C ILE A 106 -1.01 2.69 21.19
N LYS A 107 -0.84 3.98 20.89
CA LYS A 107 -1.66 4.63 19.86
C LYS A 107 -1.39 4.03 18.48
N LEU A 108 -0.13 3.81 18.09
CA LEU A 108 0.21 3.15 16.82
C LEU A 108 -0.49 1.78 16.66
N LEU A 109 -0.55 0.99 17.74
CA LEU A 109 -1.18 -0.33 17.72
C LEU A 109 -2.71 -0.28 17.77
N THR A 110 -3.30 0.75 18.39
CA THR A 110 -4.76 0.83 18.62
C THR A 110 -5.50 1.74 17.63
N SER A 111 -4.85 2.75 17.06
CA SER A 111 -5.46 3.74 16.16
C SER A 111 -6.17 3.11 14.96
N PRO A 112 -5.60 2.10 14.25
CA PRO A 112 -6.29 1.49 13.12
C PRO A 112 -7.66 0.89 13.50
N PHE A 113 -7.74 0.21 14.65
CA PHE A 113 -8.98 -0.41 15.12
C PHE A 113 -9.99 0.66 15.58
N ARG A 114 -9.51 1.71 16.24
CA ARG A 114 -10.36 2.83 16.67
C ARG A 114 -10.97 3.56 15.49
N GLU A 115 -10.17 3.87 14.46
CA GLU A 115 -10.62 4.54 13.24
C GLU A 115 -11.63 3.67 12.48
N LEU A 116 -11.40 2.36 12.41
CA LEU A 116 -12.34 1.41 11.83
C LEU A 116 -13.71 1.46 12.52
N VAL A 117 -13.73 1.37 13.85
CA VAL A 117 -14.97 1.44 14.65
C VAL A 117 -15.68 2.79 14.45
N GLN A 118 -14.95 3.90 14.41
CA GLN A 118 -15.52 5.22 14.17
C GLN A 118 -16.16 5.32 12.77
N LYS A 119 -15.48 4.81 11.74
CA LYS A 119 -15.98 4.79 10.37
C LYS A 119 -17.29 4.01 10.27
N TYR A 120 -17.36 2.81 10.87
CA TYR A 120 -18.60 2.01 10.88
C TYR A 120 -19.72 2.68 11.66
N LYS A 121 -19.45 3.30 12.83
CA LYS A 121 -20.47 4.04 13.58
C LYS A 121 -21.10 5.17 12.76
N VAL A 122 -20.30 5.93 12.00
CA VAL A 122 -20.80 7.00 11.13
C VAL A 122 -21.62 6.45 9.97
N TYR A 123 -21.15 5.35 9.36
CA TYR A 123 -21.87 4.68 8.27
C TYR A 123 -23.27 4.24 8.73
N PHE A 124 -23.39 3.49 9.82
CA PHE A 124 -24.69 3.02 10.31
C PHE A 124 -25.61 4.13 10.88
N ARG A 125 -25.06 5.27 11.30
CA ARG A 125 -25.87 6.41 11.77
C ARG A 125 -26.62 7.14 10.65
N HIS A 126 -26.13 7.08 9.41
CA HIS A 126 -26.80 7.69 8.25
C HIS A 126 -27.86 6.78 7.60
N TRP A 127 -28.03 5.56 8.10
CA TRP A 127 -29.01 4.58 7.60
C TRP A 127 -30.16 4.31 8.60
N ARG A 128 -30.32 5.17 9.62
CA ARG A 128 -31.52 5.27 10.47
C ARG A 128 -32.24 6.57 10.14
#